data_AF-A0A060ZBF1-F1
#
_entry.id   AF-A0A060ZBF1-F1
#
_cell.length_a   1.000
_cell.length_b   1.000
_cell.length_c   1.000
_cell.angle_alpha   90.00
_cell.angle_beta   90.00
_cell.angle_gamma   90.00
#
_symmetry.space_group_name_H-M   'P 1'
#
loop_
_entity.id
_entity.type
_entity.pdbx_description
1 polymer ?
#
loop_
_entity_poly.entity_id
_entity_poly.type
_entity_poly.pdbx_seq_one_letter_code
_entity_poly.pdbx_strand_id
1 'polypeptide(L)'
;MYFTMQLLYILQHISVDPSPYYDACVRDSCACDSGGDCECFCTAVAAYAKACNEAGACVAWRTPRICPLFCDYYNPTGECEWHYKACGAQCMKTCRNPSGDCSSLIPALEGCYPNCPAAQPYFNEETMKCVEREQCGCYDYEGNQYTNGQNLPAQNCETWYV
;
A
#
# COMPACT_ATOMS: atom_id res chain seq x y z
N MET A 1 -13.28 6.30 -22.77
CA MET A 1 -13.39 4.96 -22.17
C MET A 1 -12.75 3.87 -23.03
N TYR A 2 -13.15 3.68 -24.31
CA TYR A 2 -12.49 2.71 -25.20
C TYR A 2 -10.97 2.93 -25.34
N PHE A 3 -10.55 4.19 -25.48
CA PHE A 3 -9.14 4.55 -25.66
C PHE A 3 -8.22 4.22 -24.47
N THR A 4 -8.71 4.24 -23.22
CA THR A 4 -7.86 4.00 -22.04
C THR A 4 -7.62 2.52 -21.80
N MET A 5 -8.62 1.66 -22.05
CA MET A 5 -8.44 0.21 -21.94
C MET A 5 -7.75 -0.42 -23.16
N GLN A 6 -7.88 0.16 -24.36
CA GLN A 6 -7.06 -0.25 -25.50
C GLN A 6 -5.58 0.15 -25.36
N LEU A 7 -5.26 1.27 -24.70
CA LEU A 7 -3.86 1.61 -24.41
C LEU A 7 -3.22 0.65 -23.40
N LEU A 8 -4.00 0.17 -22.41
CA LEU A 8 -3.58 -0.90 -21.51
C LEU A 8 -3.36 -2.24 -22.25
N TYR A 9 -4.15 -2.52 -23.29
CA TYR A 9 -4.03 -3.72 -24.13
C TYR A 9 -2.72 -3.82 -24.92
N ILE A 10 -2.11 -2.68 -25.29
CA ILE A 10 -0.95 -2.63 -26.20
C ILE A 10 0.40 -2.72 -25.46
N LEU A 11 0.45 -2.40 -24.16
CA LEU A 11 1.71 -2.02 -23.53
C LEU A 11 2.58 -3.13 -22.93
N GLN A 12 2.13 -4.39 -22.81
CA GLN A 12 2.98 -5.60 -22.80
C GLN A 12 2.19 -6.84 -22.34
N HIS A 13 2.37 -7.94 -23.09
CA HIS A 13 2.13 -9.34 -22.72
C HIS A 13 0.89 -9.61 -21.84
N ILE A 14 -0.22 -10.00 -22.49
CA ILE A 14 -1.46 -10.45 -21.81
C ILE A 14 -1.16 -11.71 -21.00
N SER A 15 -0.85 -11.54 -19.71
CA SER A 15 -0.89 -12.62 -18.72
C SER A 15 -2.30 -12.81 -18.13
N VAL A 16 -3.17 -11.80 -18.22
CA VAL A 16 -4.52 -11.77 -17.62
C VAL A 16 -5.55 -11.25 -18.64
N ASP A 17 -6.61 -12.03 -18.89
CA ASP A 17 -7.72 -11.64 -19.78
C ASP A 17 -8.46 -10.39 -19.24
N PRO A 18 -8.48 -9.27 -19.97
CA PRO A 18 -9.16 -8.04 -19.54
C PRO A 18 -10.68 -8.11 -19.65
N SER A 19 -11.25 -9.04 -20.41
CA SER A 19 -12.70 -9.10 -20.70
C SER A 19 -13.58 -9.10 -19.46
N PRO A 20 -13.38 -9.99 -18.45
CA PRO A 20 -14.20 -9.98 -17.24
C PRO A 20 -14.06 -8.70 -16.41
N TYR A 21 -12.90 -8.06 -16.43
CA TYR A 21 -12.65 -6.80 -15.72
C TYR A 21 -13.29 -5.61 -16.45
N TYR A 22 -13.29 -5.62 -17.79
CA TYR A 22 -13.99 -4.64 -18.61
C TYR A 22 -15.49 -4.70 -18.35
N ASP A 23 -16.08 -5.90 -18.43
CA ASP A 23 -17.51 -6.09 -18.19
C ASP A 23 -17.92 -5.68 -16.77
N ALA A 24 -17.06 -5.96 -15.79
CA ALA A 24 -17.25 -5.49 -14.42
C ALA A 24 -17.17 -3.97 -14.33
N CYS A 25 -16.16 -3.34 -14.92
CA CYS A 25 -16.02 -1.89 -14.95
C CYS A 25 -17.25 -1.21 -15.56
N VAL A 26 -17.75 -1.71 -16.70
CA VAL A 26 -18.95 -1.15 -17.35
C VAL A 26 -20.16 -1.26 -16.43
N ARG A 27 -20.41 -2.45 -15.87
CA ARG A 27 -21.54 -2.68 -14.97
C ARG A 27 -21.47 -1.81 -13.72
N ASP A 28 -20.31 -1.77 -13.06
CA ASP A 28 -20.14 -1.10 -11.78
C ASP A 28 -20.19 0.43 -11.97
N SER A 29 -19.55 0.97 -13.01
CA SER A 29 -19.65 2.41 -13.34
C SER A 29 -21.07 2.82 -13.73
N CYS A 30 -21.84 1.99 -14.43
CA CYS A 30 -23.25 2.26 -14.74
C CYS A 30 -24.21 2.12 -13.56
N ALA A 31 -23.78 1.51 -12.45
CA ALA A 31 -24.60 1.38 -11.25
C ALA A 31 -24.35 2.51 -10.23
N CYS A 32 -23.34 3.34 -10.44
CA CYS A 32 -22.93 4.40 -9.51
C CYS A 32 -23.66 5.74 -9.72
N ASP A 33 -24.92 5.68 -10.12
CA ASP A 33 -25.74 6.85 -10.53
C ASP A 33 -26.04 7.87 -9.42
N SER A 34 -25.75 7.54 -8.15
CA SER A 34 -25.99 8.39 -6.98
C SER A 34 -24.81 9.33 -6.66
N GLY A 35 -23.77 9.34 -7.49
CA GLY A 35 -22.53 10.08 -7.31
C GLY A 35 -21.38 9.16 -6.91
N GLY A 36 -20.18 9.40 -7.47
CA GLY A 36 -19.02 8.53 -7.26
C GLY A 36 -18.59 7.73 -8.49
N ASP A 37 -19.08 8.05 -9.70
CA ASP A 37 -18.68 7.40 -10.96
C ASP A 37 -17.17 7.21 -11.11
N CYS A 38 -16.40 8.20 -10.66
CA CYS A 38 -14.95 8.16 -10.66
C CYS A 38 -14.41 7.08 -9.72
N GLU A 39 -14.95 6.91 -8.52
CA GLU A 39 -14.52 5.91 -7.53
C GLU A 39 -14.77 4.48 -8.02
N CYS A 40 -15.95 4.23 -8.60
CA CYS A 40 -16.31 2.92 -9.14
C CYS A 40 -15.42 2.54 -10.32
N PHE A 41 -15.18 3.49 -11.24
CA PHE A 41 -14.22 3.30 -12.34
C PHE A 41 -12.80 3.01 -11.82
N CYS A 42 -12.29 3.83 -10.89
CA CYS A 42 -10.94 3.65 -10.37
C CYS A 42 -10.75 2.31 -9.64
N THR A 43 -11.78 1.85 -8.93
CA THR A 43 -11.76 0.55 -8.22
C THR A 43 -11.70 -0.61 -9.20
N ALA A 44 -12.48 -0.57 -10.29
CA ALA A 44 -12.47 -1.61 -11.31
C ALA A 44 -11.11 -1.69 -12.04
N VAL A 45 -10.52 -0.55 -12.40
CA VAL A 45 -9.20 -0.52 -13.04
C VAL A 45 -8.09 -0.96 -12.08
N ALA A 46 -8.15 -0.55 -10.80
CA ALA A 46 -7.22 -1.01 -9.77
C ALA A 46 -7.26 -2.53 -9.58
N ALA A 47 -8.46 -3.15 -9.65
CA ALA A 47 -8.60 -4.60 -9.57
C ALA A 47 -7.91 -5.32 -10.73
N TYR A 48 -8.01 -4.77 -11.95
CA TYR A 48 -7.28 -5.31 -13.10
C TYR A 48 -5.76 -5.12 -12.95
N ALA A 49 -5.32 -3.94 -12.55
CA ALA A 49 -3.89 -3.65 -12.31
C ALA A 49 -3.29 -4.57 -11.23
N LYS A 50 -4.05 -4.86 -10.15
CA LYS A 50 -3.67 -5.84 -9.13
C LYS A 50 -3.47 -7.23 -9.74
N ALA A 51 -4.41 -7.71 -10.55
CA ALA A 51 -4.32 -9.01 -11.18
C ALA A 51 -3.12 -9.11 -12.14
N CYS A 52 -2.85 -8.05 -12.90
CA CYS A 52 -1.63 -7.95 -13.71
C CYS A 52 -0.37 -8.03 -12.83
N ASN A 53 -0.33 -7.31 -11.71
CA ASN A 53 0.82 -7.32 -10.80
C ASN A 53 1.07 -8.73 -10.23
N GLU A 54 0.02 -9.44 -9.84
CA GLU A 54 0.10 -10.84 -9.37
C GLU A 54 0.59 -11.80 -10.46
N ALA A 55 0.31 -11.48 -11.72
CA ALA A 55 0.82 -12.20 -12.89
C ALA A 55 2.23 -11.74 -13.33
N GLY A 56 2.90 -10.90 -12.53
CA GLY A 56 4.26 -10.40 -12.80
C GLY A 56 4.32 -9.22 -13.75
N ALA A 57 3.19 -8.63 -14.13
CA ALA A 57 3.09 -7.48 -15.03
C ALA A 57 2.70 -6.21 -14.25
N CYS A 58 3.68 -5.38 -13.94
CA CYS A 58 3.46 -4.12 -13.25
C CYS A 58 2.88 -3.05 -14.19
N VAL A 59 1.71 -2.49 -13.84
CA VAL A 59 0.99 -1.51 -14.66
C VAL A 59 0.80 -0.19 -13.90
N ALA A 60 1.54 0.84 -14.30
CA ALA A 60 1.35 2.20 -13.79
C ALA A 60 0.25 2.92 -14.59
N TRP A 61 -0.99 2.84 -14.13
CA TRP A 61 -2.17 3.29 -14.88
C TRP A 61 -2.74 4.65 -14.45
N ARG A 62 -2.46 5.09 -13.22
CA ARG A 62 -2.92 6.39 -12.69
C ARG A 62 -2.19 7.55 -13.36
N THR A 63 -2.90 8.66 -13.53
CA THR A 63 -2.34 9.93 -13.99
C THR A 63 -2.98 11.10 -13.23
N PRO A 64 -2.46 12.34 -13.31
CA PRO A 64 -3.11 13.49 -12.68
C PRO A 64 -4.56 13.74 -13.13
N ARG A 65 -4.97 13.18 -14.28
CA ARG A 65 -6.34 13.29 -14.81
C ARG A 65 -7.18 12.03 -14.64
N ILE A 66 -6.54 10.89 -14.37
CA ILE A 66 -7.18 9.57 -14.29
C ILE A 66 -6.83 8.99 -12.94
N CYS A 67 -7.82 8.97 -12.04
CA CYS A 67 -7.70 8.37 -10.71
C CYS A 67 -6.44 8.84 -9.94
N PRO A 68 -6.24 10.16 -9.77
CA PRO A 68 -5.04 10.68 -9.11
C PRO A 68 -4.94 10.16 -7.67
N LEU A 69 -3.71 9.90 -7.22
CA LEU A 69 -3.40 9.52 -5.84
C LEU A 69 -2.36 10.51 -5.29
N PHE A 70 -2.62 11.06 -4.11
CA PHE A 70 -1.84 12.15 -3.54
C PHE A 70 -0.92 11.68 -2.41
N CYS A 71 0.10 10.88 -2.73
CA CYS A 71 1.04 10.37 -1.72
C CYS A 71 1.90 11.48 -1.08
N ASP A 72 2.15 12.57 -1.81
CA ASP A 72 2.89 13.73 -1.31
C ASP A 72 2.17 14.46 -0.17
N TYR A 73 0.87 14.21 0.01
CA TYR A 73 0.11 14.72 1.16
C TYR A 73 0.76 14.33 2.50
N TYR A 74 1.42 13.18 2.56
CA TYR A 74 2.08 12.68 3.76
C TYR A 74 3.50 13.23 3.97
N ASN A 75 4.06 13.94 2.99
CA ASN A 75 5.40 14.51 3.08
C ASN A 75 5.37 15.84 3.84
N PRO A 76 6.12 15.98 4.95
CA PRO A 76 6.38 17.29 5.55
C PRO A 76 7.07 18.25 4.57
N THR A 77 6.98 19.55 4.84
CA THR A 77 7.57 20.57 3.98
C THR A 77 9.08 20.36 3.83
N GLY A 78 9.53 20.12 2.60
CA GLY A 78 10.95 19.90 2.27
C GLY A 78 11.40 18.44 2.36
N GLU A 79 10.50 17.52 2.70
CA GLU A 79 10.76 16.08 2.73
C GLU A 79 10.09 15.38 1.55
N CYS A 80 10.57 14.18 1.23
CA CYS A 80 10.13 13.39 0.08
C CYS A 80 10.23 11.90 0.41
N GLU A 81 9.60 11.50 1.51
CA GLU A 81 9.67 10.14 2.04
C GLU A 81 8.57 9.24 1.46
N TRP A 82 7.36 9.77 1.30
CA TRP A 82 6.19 9.06 0.79
C TRP A 82 6.12 9.13 -0.73
N HIS A 83 6.01 7.95 -1.36
CA HIS A 83 5.94 7.84 -2.81
C HIS A 83 4.84 6.87 -3.23
N TYR A 84 4.23 7.18 -4.37
CA TYR A 84 3.34 6.24 -5.04
C TYR A 84 4.13 5.06 -5.60
N LYS A 85 3.67 3.84 -5.31
CA LYS A 85 4.18 2.59 -5.88
C LYS A 85 3.01 1.85 -6.52
N ALA A 86 2.96 1.88 -7.86
CA ALA A 86 1.89 1.25 -8.65
C ALA A 86 1.74 -0.27 -8.41
N CYS A 87 2.81 -0.91 -7.96
CA CYS A 87 2.92 -2.36 -7.86
C CYS A 87 3.41 -2.78 -6.47
N GLY A 88 3.27 -1.90 -5.48
CA GLY A 88 3.75 -2.08 -4.12
C GLY A 88 5.24 -1.81 -3.91
N ALA A 89 5.60 -1.72 -2.63
CA ALA A 89 6.98 -1.64 -2.18
C ALA A 89 7.49 -3.01 -1.74
N GLN A 90 8.82 -3.14 -1.69
CA GLN A 90 9.44 -4.26 -1.00
C GLN A 90 9.07 -4.25 0.48
N CYS A 91 9.06 -5.42 1.11
CA CYS A 91 8.81 -5.53 2.54
C CYS A 91 9.74 -4.60 3.31
N MET A 92 9.15 -3.71 4.11
CA MET A 92 9.89 -2.75 4.93
C MET A 92 9.80 -3.14 6.40
N LYS A 93 10.80 -2.72 7.16
CA LYS A 93 10.76 -2.86 8.61
C LYS A 93 9.79 -1.85 9.18
N THR A 94 8.89 -2.32 10.02
CA THR A 94 7.96 -1.47 10.75
C THR A 94 8.08 -1.70 12.23
N CYS A 95 7.44 -0.86 13.05
CA CYS A 95 7.47 -1.07 14.49
C CYS A 95 6.72 -2.34 14.89
N ARG A 96 5.65 -2.72 14.16
CA ARG A 96 4.93 -4.00 14.36
C ARG A 96 5.60 -5.20 13.68
N ASN A 97 6.42 -4.98 12.64
CA ASN A 97 7.24 -6.02 12.00
C ASN A 97 8.73 -5.62 11.95
N PRO A 98 9.46 -5.78 13.06
CA PRO A 98 10.85 -5.31 13.15
C PRO A 98 11.86 -6.17 12.40
N SER A 99 11.57 -7.46 12.20
CA SER A 99 12.45 -8.32 11.41
C SER A 99 12.41 -7.93 9.93
N GLY A 100 11.28 -7.37 9.48
CA GLY A 100 11.07 -7.07 8.07
C GLY A 100 10.81 -8.34 7.26
N ASP A 101 10.39 -9.42 7.91
CA ASP A 101 9.98 -10.65 7.25
C ASP A 101 8.49 -10.53 6.92
N CYS A 102 8.17 -10.28 5.66
CA CYS A 102 6.78 -10.32 5.20
C CYS A 102 6.43 -11.73 4.73
N SER A 103 5.21 -12.15 5.03
CA SER A 103 4.65 -13.36 4.46
C SER A 103 4.60 -13.24 2.93
N SER A 104 5.02 -14.29 2.23
CA SER A 104 4.85 -14.41 0.77
C SER A 104 3.37 -14.46 0.36
N LEU A 105 2.45 -14.61 1.32
CA LEU A 105 1.01 -14.55 1.10
C LEU A 105 0.48 -13.11 0.97
N ILE A 106 1.28 -12.10 1.32
CA ILE A 106 0.91 -10.69 1.14
C ILE A 106 1.47 -10.25 -0.21
N PRO A 107 0.65 -10.14 -1.27
CA PRO A 107 1.12 -9.67 -2.56
C PRO A 107 1.55 -8.20 -2.45
N ALA A 108 2.41 -7.77 -3.36
CA ALA A 108 2.76 -6.36 -3.45
C ALA A 108 1.51 -5.56 -3.90
N LEU A 109 1.02 -4.68 -3.03
CA LEU A 109 -0.21 -3.92 -3.24
C LEU A 109 0.09 -2.52 -3.72
N GLU A 110 -0.71 -2.01 -4.65
CA GLU A 110 -0.63 -0.61 -5.07
C GLU A 110 -0.88 0.34 -3.88
N GLY A 111 -0.07 1.39 -3.73
CA GLY A 111 -0.29 2.36 -2.66
C GLY A 111 0.78 3.43 -2.49
N CYS A 112 0.67 4.18 -1.39
CA CYS A 112 1.68 5.12 -0.94
C CYS A 112 2.58 4.45 0.11
N TYR A 113 3.88 4.50 -0.10
CA TYR A 113 4.86 3.87 0.78
C TYR A 113 5.95 4.86 1.19
N PRO A 114 6.37 4.88 2.47
CA PRO A 114 7.51 5.66 2.92
C PRO A 114 8.83 4.99 2.54
N ASN A 115 9.82 5.78 2.16
CA ASN A 115 11.21 5.36 2.00
C ASN A 115 12.00 5.84 3.22
N CYS A 116 12.06 5.02 4.26
CA CYS A 116 12.76 5.37 5.47
C CYS A 116 14.28 5.48 5.29
N PRO A 117 14.93 6.53 5.81
CA PRO A 117 16.37 6.70 5.71
C PRO A 117 17.10 5.67 6.59
N ALA A 118 18.36 5.37 6.26
CA ALA A 118 19.16 4.39 7.00
C ALA A 118 19.35 4.74 8.49
N ALA A 119 19.29 6.03 8.84
CA ALA A 119 19.36 6.49 10.23
C ALA A 119 18.09 6.17 11.03
N GLN A 120 16.93 6.07 10.36
CA GLN A 120 15.64 5.81 10.98
C GLN A 120 14.90 4.73 10.17
N PRO A 121 15.39 3.47 10.16
CA PRO A 121 14.98 2.49 9.17
C PRO A 121 13.63 1.81 9.46
N TYR A 122 12.97 2.13 10.58
CA TYR A 122 11.69 1.53 10.98
C TYR A 122 10.55 2.49 10.73
N PHE A 123 9.53 2.06 10.00
CA PHE A 123 8.31 2.85 9.87
C PHE A 123 7.37 2.61 11.07
N ASN A 124 7.04 3.66 11.81
CA ASN A 124 6.06 3.62 12.88
C ASN A 124 4.66 3.87 12.30
N GLU A 125 3.84 2.83 12.27
CA GLU A 125 2.51 2.86 11.63
C GLU A 125 1.49 3.73 12.37
N GLU A 126 1.70 4.02 13.66
CA GLU A 126 0.77 4.82 14.46
C GLU A 126 1.04 6.32 14.30
N THR A 127 2.31 6.70 14.25
CA THR A 127 2.73 8.10 14.08
C THR A 127 2.94 8.49 12.62
N MET A 128 2.95 7.51 11.71
CA MET A 128 3.19 7.68 10.27
C MET A 128 4.57 8.29 9.97
N LYS A 129 5.60 7.91 10.73
CA LYS A 129 6.97 8.44 10.61
C LYS A 129 8.01 7.33 10.63
N CYS A 130 9.12 7.58 9.95
CA CYS A 130 10.33 6.78 10.11
C CYS A 130 10.98 7.11 11.46
N VAL A 131 11.44 6.09 12.17
CA VAL A 131 12.02 6.20 13.51
C VAL A 131 13.19 5.22 13.70
N GLU A 132 13.96 5.45 14.74
CA GLU A 132 14.96 4.49 15.24
C GLU A 132 14.27 3.32 15.94
N ARG A 133 14.97 2.18 16.07
CA ARG A 133 14.39 0.96 16.67
C ARG A 133 13.91 1.21 18.10
N GLU A 134 14.68 1.97 18.85
CA GLU A 134 14.47 2.31 20.26
C GLU A 134 13.18 3.12 20.47
N GLN A 135 12.70 3.79 19.42
CA GLN A 135 11.51 4.65 19.45
C GLN A 135 10.23 3.90 19.07
N CYS A 136 10.31 2.64 18.61
CA CYS A 136 9.14 1.82 18.30
C CYS A 136 8.37 1.36 19.54
N GLY A 137 9.01 1.27 20.71
CA GLY A 137 8.42 0.61 21.88
C GLY A 137 8.16 -0.89 21.66
N CYS A 138 7.31 -1.47 22.49
CA CYS A 138 6.94 -2.88 22.46
C CYS A 138 5.47 -3.04 22.05
N TYR A 139 5.13 -4.18 21.44
CA TYR A 139 3.74 -4.57 21.20
C TYR A 139 3.43 -5.84 22.00
N ASP A 140 2.26 -5.92 22.61
CA ASP A 140 1.78 -7.18 23.19
C ASP A 140 1.17 -8.10 22.12
N TYR A 141 0.77 -9.31 22.53
CA TYR A 141 0.11 -10.28 21.65
C TYR A 141 -1.27 -9.81 21.14
N GLU A 142 -1.87 -8.80 21.76
CA GLU A 142 -3.14 -8.19 21.35
C GLU A 142 -2.92 -7.01 20.37
N GLY A 143 -1.67 -6.61 20.15
CA GLY A 143 -1.27 -5.52 19.25
C GLY A 143 -1.24 -4.14 19.90
N ASN A 144 -1.33 -4.04 21.24
CA ASN A 144 -1.23 -2.76 21.96
C ASN A 144 0.22 -2.28 22.04
N GLN A 145 0.47 -1.01 21.69
CA GLN A 145 1.80 -0.40 21.77
C GLN A 145 2.11 0.12 23.18
N TYR A 146 3.31 -0.15 23.65
CA TYR A 146 3.87 0.32 24.91
C TYR A 146 5.18 1.06 24.65
N THR A 147 5.22 2.34 24.99
CA THR A 147 6.44 3.15 24.86
C THR A 147 7.39 2.89 26.03
N ASN A 148 8.68 3.21 25.83
CA ASN A 148 9.68 3.11 26.89
C ASN A 148 9.24 3.85 28.16
N GLY A 149 9.20 3.12 29.29
CA GLY A 149 8.79 3.66 30.61
C GLY A 149 7.33 3.45 30.98
N GLN A 150 6.49 2.88 30.11
CA GLN A 150 5.13 2.46 30.48
C GLN A 150 5.13 1.09 31.17
N ASN A 151 4.38 0.96 32.25
CA ASN A 151 4.19 -0.33 32.93
C ASN A 151 3.29 -1.23 32.09
N LEU A 152 3.83 -2.36 31.63
CA LEU A 152 3.05 -3.43 31.00
C LEU A 152 2.07 -4.02 32.03
N PRO A 153 0.85 -4.42 31.61
CA PRO A 153 -0.01 -5.22 32.47
C PRO A 153 0.75 -6.48 32.89
N ALA A 154 0.87 -6.68 34.20
CA ALA A 154 1.83 -7.56 34.87
C ALA A 154 1.65 -9.08 34.61
N GLN A 155 0.93 -9.50 33.56
CA GLN A 155 0.60 -10.90 33.33
C GLN A 155 1.60 -11.67 32.48
N ASN A 156 2.55 -11.05 31.78
CA ASN A 156 3.57 -11.77 31.03
C ASN A 156 4.94 -11.05 31.06
N CYS A 157 5.48 -10.88 32.27
CA CYS A 157 6.91 -10.62 32.43
C CYS A 157 7.69 -11.88 32.03
N GLU A 158 7.88 -12.13 30.74
CA GLU A 158 8.93 -13.02 30.19
C GLU A 158 8.89 -13.04 28.65
N THR A 159 9.69 -12.19 28.01
CA THR A 159 10.87 -12.57 27.21
C THR A 159 11.32 -11.39 26.34
N TRP A 160 12.52 -10.91 26.65
CA TRP A 160 13.28 -9.96 25.85
C TRP A 160 14.05 -10.77 24.83
N TYR A 161 13.79 -10.57 23.54
CA TYR A 161 14.73 -11.02 22.50
C TYR A 161 15.38 -9.78 21.90
N VAL A 162 16.67 -9.65 22.23
CA VAL A 162 17.66 -8.77 21.61
C VAL A 162 17.88 -9.20 20.17
#